data_AF-A0A954GAT6-F1
#
_entry.id   AF-A0A954GAT6-F1
#
_cell.length_a   1.000
_cell.length_b   1.000
_cell.length_c   1.000
_cell.angle_alpha   90.00
_cell.angle_beta   90.00
_cell.angle_gamma   90.00
#
_symmetry.space_group_name_H-M   'P 1'
#
loop_
_entity.id
_entity.type
_entity.pdbx_description
1 polymer ?
#
loop_
_entity_poly.entity_id
_entity_poly.type
_entity_poly.pdbx_seq_one_letter_code
_entity_poly.pdbx_strand_id
1 'polypeptide(L)'
;PRDYRTVNEFWKLLSRQDMDAELAFMIIRNFRQIYFDQPYYDFDDFSPSAKKRVVVDVIPHIQSGTFWQRTVALAMLLSVSREEVEKYSESLLADQSTSEPLREVAFHVYLVAQSKTQARKTAIKELSEKNPVLRKTALAYLSMGPDAVSSVVDNKLALEFYRPEKGISKQWGLPIIPEAPDGLDPQLLKPLLKSDDPQVAAYAGYLLTLLDDPEGLPVLLDFWNHSGTRDLRWAQLVYSAIAYKNEISQIPLLTAIYEQQIKPERYSYDSLKEFYWTIRIMTGPDILALRKRIREEYGMDRLR
;
A
#
# COMPACT_ATOMS: atom_id res chain seq x y z
N PRO A 1 -3.35 -20.16 -30.97
CA PRO A 1 -2.21 -19.27 -31.36
C PRO A 1 -2.41 -17.88 -30.76
N ARG A 2 -1.40 -17.34 -30.06
CA ARG A 2 -1.45 -16.00 -29.49
C ARG A 2 -1.45 -14.96 -30.61
N ASP A 3 -2.47 -14.12 -30.69
CA ASP A 3 -2.51 -13.04 -31.67
C ASP A 3 -1.74 -11.81 -31.15
N TYR A 4 -0.42 -11.83 -31.35
CA TYR A 4 0.45 -10.72 -30.96
C TYR A 4 0.16 -9.42 -31.75
N ARG A 5 -0.63 -9.47 -32.83
CA ARG A 5 -1.03 -8.24 -33.55
C ARG A 5 -1.92 -7.36 -32.68
N THR A 6 -2.72 -7.96 -31.81
CA THR A 6 -3.60 -7.25 -30.87
C THR A 6 -2.81 -6.41 -29.85
N VAL A 7 -1.58 -6.82 -29.51
CA VAL A 7 -0.71 -6.07 -28.58
C VAL A 7 -0.46 -4.65 -29.10
N ASN A 8 -0.14 -4.52 -30.39
CA ASN A 8 0.12 -3.22 -31.00
C ASN A 8 -1.12 -2.33 -31.01
N GLU A 9 -2.31 -2.90 -31.22
CA GLU A 9 -3.56 -2.14 -31.16
C GLU A 9 -3.85 -1.63 -29.74
N PHE A 10 -3.58 -2.43 -28.71
CA PHE A 10 -3.71 -1.96 -27.32
C PHE A 10 -2.74 -0.83 -26.98
N TRP A 11 -1.49 -0.88 -27.45
CA TRP A 11 -0.56 0.23 -27.25
C TRP A 11 -1.02 1.52 -27.95
N LYS A 12 -1.68 1.42 -29.11
CA LYS A 12 -2.32 2.57 -29.76
C LYS A 12 -3.53 3.08 -28.99
N LEU A 13 -4.34 2.19 -28.41
CA LEU A 13 -5.45 2.62 -27.55
C LEU A 13 -4.96 3.41 -26.33
N LEU A 14 -3.85 2.98 -25.71
CA LEU A 14 -3.24 3.68 -24.58
C LEU A 14 -2.71 5.09 -24.92
N SER A 15 -2.57 5.45 -26.20
CA SER A 15 -2.17 6.81 -26.60
C SER A 15 -3.35 7.75 -26.83
N ARG A 16 -4.59 7.30 -26.64
CA ARG A 16 -5.78 8.16 -26.79
C ARG A 16 -5.86 9.15 -25.62
N GLN A 17 -6.46 10.31 -25.89
CA GLN A 17 -6.65 11.37 -24.88
C GLN A 17 -7.75 11.06 -23.87
N ASP A 18 -8.74 10.24 -24.26
CA ASP A 18 -9.87 9.83 -23.43
C ASP A 18 -9.58 8.60 -22.56
N MET A 19 -8.30 8.33 -22.33
CA MET A 19 -7.87 7.15 -21.59
C MET A 19 -7.93 7.37 -20.08
N ASP A 20 -8.38 6.34 -19.37
CA ASP A 20 -8.54 6.33 -17.93
C ASP A 20 -7.94 5.07 -17.29
N ALA A 21 -7.98 5.03 -15.95
CA ALA A 21 -7.43 3.94 -15.16
C ALA A 21 -8.19 2.62 -15.35
N GLU A 22 -9.51 2.66 -15.59
CA GLU A 22 -10.32 1.46 -15.74
C GLU A 22 -9.97 0.75 -17.05
N LEU A 23 -9.92 1.49 -18.15
CA LEU A 23 -9.54 0.94 -19.45
C LEU A 23 -8.06 0.52 -19.49
N ALA A 24 -7.17 1.29 -18.84
CA ALA A 24 -5.76 0.89 -18.69
C ALA A 24 -5.62 -0.43 -17.90
N PHE A 25 -6.39 -0.62 -16.83
CA PHE A 25 -6.41 -1.87 -16.05
C PHE A 25 -6.93 -3.05 -16.89
N MET A 26 -7.99 -2.84 -17.67
CA MET A 26 -8.48 -3.87 -18.59
C MET A 26 -7.42 -4.24 -19.64
N ILE A 27 -6.66 -3.27 -20.15
CA ILE A 27 -5.57 -3.53 -21.09
C ILE A 27 -4.45 -4.34 -20.43
N ILE A 28 -4.05 -4.04 -19.18
CA ILE A 28 -3.07 -4.86 -18.42
C ILE A 28 -3.51 -6.33 -18.36
N ARG A 29 -4.77 -6.59 -18.02
CA ARG A 29 -5.31 -7.95 -17.96
C ARG A 29 -5.26 -8.66 -19.31
N ASN A 30 -5.60 -7.94 -20.38
CA ASN A 30 -5.52 -8.48 -21.74
C ASN A 30 -4.08 -8.75 -22.18
N PHE A 31 -3.12 -7.88 -21.85
CA PHE A 31 -1.71 -8.16 -22.10
C PHE A 31 -1.26 -9.44 -21.41
N ARG A 32 -1.63 -9.65 -20.14
CA ARG A 32 -1.28 -10.87 -19.43
C ARG A 32 -1.87 -12.12 -20.07
N GLN A 33 -3.14 -12.07 -20.48
CA GLN A 33 -3.75 -13.18 -21.22
C GLN A 33 -2.98 -13.48 -22.50
N ILE A 34 -2.58 -12.46 -23.27
CA ILE A 34 -1.83 -12.66 -24.52
C ILE A 34 -0.42 -13.20 -24.27
N TYR A 35 0.30 -12.66 -23.28
CA TYR A 35 1.70 -13.03 -23.02
C TYR A 35 1.86 -14.34 -22.25
N PHE A 36 0.92 -14.69 -21.37
CA PHE A 36 1.07 -15.79 -20.41
C PHE A 36 -0.01 -16.86 -20.53
N ASP A 37 -1.08 -16.62 -21.28
CA ASP A 37 -2.25 -17.49 -21.35
C ASP A 37 -2.96 -17.68 -20.00
N GLN A 38 -2.71 -16.77 -19.06
CA GLN A 38 -3.33 -16.78 -17.74
C GLN A 38 -3.83 -15.37 -17.36
N PRO A 39 -5.04 -15.29 -16.79
CA PRO A 39 -5.58 -14.01 -16.32
C PRO A 39 -5.16 -13.66 -14.89
N TYR A 40 -4.54 -14.57 -14.11
CA TYR A 40 -4.35 -14.38 -12.65
C TYR A 40 -2.96 -14.78 -12.09
N TYR A 41 -2.77 -14.36 -10.84
CA TYR A 41 -1.60 -13.96 -10.03
C TYR A 41 -0.32 -14.83 -9.94
N ASP A 42 -0.17 -15.93 -10.67
CA ASP A 42 1.04 -16.76 -10.55
C ASP A 42 2.14 -16.33 -11.53
N PHE A 43 2.81 -15.23 -11.18
CA PHE A 43 3.86 -14.64 -12.00
C PHE A 43 5.16 -15.45 -11.97
N ASP A 44 5.35 -16.30 -10.96
CA ASP A 44 6.57 -17.09 -10.80
C ASP A 44 6.61 -18.23 -11.82
N ASP A 45 5.46 -18.80 -12.14
CA ASP A 45 5.28 -19.91 -13.09
C ASP A 45 5.44 -19.52 -14.58
N PHE A 46 5.56 -18.22 -14.90
CA PHE A 46 5.73 -17.82 -16.29
C PHE A 46 7.07 -18.29 -16.86
N SER A 47 7.04 -18.83 -18.08
CA SER A 47 8.26 -19.29 -18.74
C SER A 47 9.27 -18.14 -18.92
N PRO A 48 10.58 -18.39 -18.76
CA PRO A 48 11.61 -17.36 -18.95
C PRO A 48 11.55 -16.67 -20.32
N SER A 49 11.14 -17.40 -21.37
CA SER A 49 10.98 -16.85 -22.71
C SER A 49 9.79 -15.88 -22.82
N ALA A 50 8.69 -16.13 -22.10
CA ALA A 50 7.57 -15.20 -22.02
C ALA A 50 7.93 -13.93 -21.24
N LYS A 51 8.59 -14.07 -20.07
CA LYS A 51 9.10 -12.93 -19.28
C LYS A 51 10.03 -12.05 -20.12
N LYS A 52 11.02 -12.65 -20.80
CA LYS A 52 11.95 -11.92 -21.69
C LYS A 52 11.24 -11.16 -22.81
N ARG A 53 10.19 -11.75 -23.40
CA ARG A 53 9.41 -11.09 -24.45
C ARG A 53 8.71 -9.84 -23.92
N VAL A 54 8.05 -9.93 -22.76
CA VAL A 54 7.39 -8.76 -22.14
C VAL A 54 8.39 -7.65 -21.88
N VAL A 55 9.55 -7.97 -21.30
CA VAL A 55 10.61 -6.97 -21.04
C VAL A 55 11.00 -6.23 -22.32
N VAL A 56 11.26 -6.95 -23.42
CA VAL A 56 11.62 -6.34 -24.71
C VAL A 56 10.50 -5.45 -25.24
N ASP A 57 9.25 -5.88 -25.12
CA ASP A 57 8.10 -5.17 -25.69
C ASP A 57 7.74 -3.90 -24.89
N VAL A 58 7.83 -3.92 -23.56
CA VAL A 58 7.36 -2.81 -22.71
C VAL A 58 8.37 -1.68 -22.55
N ILE A 59 9.68 -1.96 -22.63
CA ILE A 59 10.74 -0.97 -22.40
C ILE A 59 10.61 0.27 -23.31
N PRO A 60 10.39 0.15 -24.64
CA PRO A 60 10.25 1.32 -25.51
C PRO A 60 9.10 2.25 -25.07
N HIS A 61 8.03 1.67 -24.53
CA HIS A 61 6.87 2.42 -24.04
C HIS A 61 7.17 3.14 -22.72
N ILE A 62 8.01 2.59 -21.84
CA ILE A 62 8.49 3.29 -20.63
C ILE A 62 9.34 4.51 -21.01
N GLN A 63 10.22 4.34 -21.99
CA GLN A 63 11.19 5.38 -22.39
C GLN A 63 10.55 6.56 -23.14
N SER A 64 9.58 6.27 -24.01
CA SER A 64 9.09 7.25 -25.00
C SER A 64 7.58 7.36 -25.09
N GLY A 65 6.81 6.52 -24.39
CA GLY A 65 5.36 6.49 -24.47
C GLY A 65 4.69 7.72 -23.85
N THR A 66 3.39 7.84 -24.11
CA THR A 66 2.49 8.73 -23.37
C THR A 66 2.36 8.30 -21.90
N PHE A 67 1.72 9.12 -21.06
CA PHE A 67 1.48 8.81 -19.65
C PHE A 67 0.94 7.38 -19.43
N TRP A 68 -0.15 7.02 -20.11
CA TRP A 68 -0.77 5.70 -19.94
C TRP A 68 0.04 4.55 -20.51
N GLN A 69 0.74 4.76 -21.62
CA GLN A 69 1.68 3.75 -22.14
C GLN A 69 2.79 3.47 -21.13
N ARG A 70 3.36 4.51 -20.50
CA ARG A 70 4.41 4.36 -19.48
C ARG A 70 3.87 3.71 -18.20
N THR A 71 2.71 4.14 -17.71
CA THR A 71 2.08 3.55 -16.51
C THR A 71 1.77 2.06 -16.70
N VAL A 72 1.15 1.67 -17.82
CA VAL A 72 0.85 0.26 -18.11
C VAL A 72 2.13 -0.55 -18.33
N ALA A 73 3.13 0.02 -19.01
CA ALA A 73 4.41 -0.64 -19.23
C ALA A 73 5.16 -0.90 -17.91
N LEU A 74 5.17 0.05 -16.97
CA LEU A 74 5.73 -0.13 -15.62
C LEU A 74 4.98 -1.23 -14.85
N ALA A 75 3.64 -1.22 -14.86
CA ALA A 75 2.84 -2.24 -14.18
C ALA A 75 3.06 -3.65 -14.76
N MET A 76 3.17 -3.77 -16.09
CA MET A 76 3.50 -5.03 -16.76
C MET A 76 4.93 -5.49 -16.45
N LEU A 77 5.90 -4.58 -16.45
CA LEU A 77 7.29 -4.89 -16.14
C LEU A 77 7.45 -5.36 -14.70
N LEU A 78 6.75 -4.73 -13.75
CA LEU A 78 6.72 -5.12 -12.34
C LEU A 78 6.27 -6.58 -12.15
N SER A 79 5.33 -7.05 -12.96
CA SER A 79 4.84 -8.43 -12.91
C SER A 79 5.86 -9.47 -13.40
N VAL A 80 6.92 -9.09 -14.12
CA VAL A 80 7.84 -10.05 -14.76
C VAL A 80 9.31 -9.88 -14.38
N SER A 81 9.71 -8.68 -13.96
CA SER A 81 11.10 -8.35 -13.62
C SER A 81 11.16 -7.18 -12.64
N ARG A 82 11.38 -7.48 -11.35
CA ARG A 82 11.58 -6.47 -10.30
C ARG A 82 12.83 -5.63 -10.54
N GLU A 83 13.93 -6.28 -10.94
CA GLU A 83 15.22 -5.61 -11.20
C GLU A 83 15.09 -4.57 -12.32
N GLU A 84 14.49 -4.94 -13.44
CA GLU A 84 14.32 -4.00 -14.56
C GLU A 84 13.35 -2.87 -14.18
N VAL A 85 12.23 -3.18 -13.51
CA VAL A 85 11.28 -2.13 -13.14
C VAL A 85 11.86 -1.16 -12.11
N GLU A 86 12.70 -1.63 -11.19
CA GLU A 86 13.41 -0.79 -10.23
C GLU A 86 14.30 0.22 -10.96
N LYS A 87 15.14 -0.26 -11.87
CA LYS A 87 16.05 0.56 -12.70
C LYS A 87 15.30 1.64 -13.50
N TYR A 88 14.23 1.27 -14.20
CA TYR A 88 13.49 2.23 -15.01
C TYR A 88 12.70 3.22 -14.18
N SER A 89 12.15 2.80 -13.04
CA SER A 89 11.44 3.69 -12.13
C SER A 89 12.41 4.70 -11.49
N GLU A 90 13.60 4.28 -11.08
CA GLU A 90 14.65 5.17 -10.59
C GLU A 90 15.04 6.22 -11.64
N SER A 91 15.21 5.81 -12.90
CA SER A 91 15.51 6.73 -14.00
C SER A 91 14.42 7.79 -14.20
N LEU A 92 13.13 7.40 -14.12
CA LEU A 92 12.01 8.35 -14.24
C LEU A 92 11.94 9.32 -13.06
N LEU A 93 12.31 8.85 -11.86
CA LEU A 93 12.38 9.70 -10.67
C LEU A 93 13.52 10.71 -10.73
N ALA A 94 14.66 10.34 -11.30
CA ALA A 94 15.82 11.21 -11.47
C ALA A 94 15.65 12.24 -12.60
N ASP A 95 14.81 11.94 -13.60
CA ASP A 95 14.55 12.82 -14.74
C ASP A 95 13.56 13.94 -14.37
N GLN A 96 14.07 15.18 -14.32
CA GLN A 96 13.29 16.39 -14.03
C GLN A 96 12.26 16.73 -15.12
N SER A 97 12.41 16.18 -16.34
CA SER A 97 11.45 16.37 -17.43
C SER A 97 10.24 15.42 -17.31
N THR A 98 10.32 14.40 -16.47
CA THR A 98 9.19 13.51 -16.17
C THR A 98 8.08 14.30 -15.46
N SER A 99 6.86 14.22 -15.99
CA SER A 99 5.71 14.89 -15.39
C SER A 99 5.44 14.39 -13.96
N GLU A 100 4.95 15.27 -13.08
CA GLU A 100 4.69 14.92 -11.68
C GLU A 100 3.78 13.69 -11.51
N PRO A 101 2.65 13.53 -12.23
CA PRO A 101 1.82 12.33 -12.11
C PRO A 101 2.57 11.04 -12.48
N LEU A 102 3.49 11.10 -13.44
CA LEU A 102 4.28 9.94 -13.83
C LEU A 102 5.41 9.66 -12.83
N ARG A 103 6.02 10.69 -12.22
CA ARG A 103 6.97 10.51 -11.12
C ARG A 103 6.30 9.86 -9.92
N GLU A 104 5.05 10.21 -9.61
CA GLU A 104 4.27 9.53 -8.57
C GLU A 104 4.08 8.03 -8.90
N VAL A 105 3.59 7.71 -10.10
CA VAL A 105 3.44 6.30 -10.55
C VAL A 105 4.78 5.55 -10.44
N ALA A 106 5.87 6.15 -10.93
CA ALA A 106 7.20 5.56 -10.86
C ALA A 106 7.64 5.33 -9.41
N PHE A 107 7.33 6.25 -8.48
CA PHE A 107 7.70 6.09 -7.07
C PHE A 107 6.95 4.95 -6.40
N HIS A 108 5.64 4.81 -6.64
CA HIS A 108 4.86 3.67 -6.15
C HIS A 108 5.47 2.35 -6.64
N VAL A 109 5.73 2.25 -7.94
CA VAL A 109 6.32 1.05 -8.55
C VAL A 109 7.73 0.78 -8.02
N TYR A 110 8.55 1.82 -7.83
CA TYR A 110 9.90 1.72 -7.28
C TYR A 110 9.91 1.15 -5.85
N LEU A 111 9.05 1.67 -4.97
CA LEU A 111 8.91 1.17 -3.60
C LEU A 111 8.45 -0.30 -3.58
N VAL A 112 7.56 -0.68 -4.49
CA VAL A 112 7.05 -2.05 -4.61
C VAL A 112 8.09 -3.03 -5.16
N ALA A 113 8.94 -2.58 -6.09
CA ALA A 113 9.96 -3.42 -6.71
C ALA A 113 11.07 -3.82 -5.74
N GLN A 114 11.34 -2.97 -4.74
CA GLN A 114 12.41 -3.11 -3.77
C GLN A 114 12.13 -4.17 -2.69
N SER A 115 13.20 -4.59 -2.01
CA SER A 115 13.05 -5.31 -0.74
C SER A 115 12.43 -4.39 0.33
N LYS A 116 11.71 -4.96 1.30
CA LYS A 116 11.11 -4.21 2.42
C LYS A 116 12.08 -3.23 3.08
N THR A 117 13.32 -3.67 3.35
CA THR A 117 14.37 -2.85 3.97
C THR A 117 14.81 -1.70 3.08
N GLN A 118 15.00 -1.94 1.77
CA GLN A 118 15.42 -0.90 0.84
C GLN A 118 14.30 0.12 0.60
N ALA A 119 13.07 -0.35 0.40
CA ALA A 119 11.90 0.53 0.23
C ALA A 119 11.66 1.43 1.45
N ARG A 120 11.87 0.93 2.68
CA ARG A 120 11.85 1.75 3.90
C ARG A 120 12.91 2.85 3.87
N LYS A 121 14.16 2.53 3.54
CA LYS A 121 15.25 3.52 3.44
C LYS A 121 14.93 4.58 2.37
N THR A 122 14.45 4.15 1.21
CA THR A 122 13.99 5.02 0.12
C THR A 122 12.89 5.97 0.60
N ALA A 123 11.84 5.44 1.24
CA ALA A 123 10.74 6.26 1.74
C ALA A 123 11.19 7.26 2.83
N ILE A 124 12.07 6.85 3.77
CA ILE A 124 12.62 7.75 4.79
C ILE A 124 13.41 8.90 4.14
N LYS A 125 14.23 8.60 3.12
CA LYS A 125 14.97 9.63 2.37
C LYS A 125 14.03 10.66 1.76
N GLU A 126 12.93 10.20 1.15
CA GLU A 126 11.96 11.06 0.48
C GLU A 126 11.19 11.98 1.45
N LEU A 127 11.17 11.68 2.76
CA LEU A 127 10.55 12.57 3.75
C LEU A 127 11.22 13.95 3.81
N SER A 128 12.51 14.02 3.48
CA SER A 128 13.29 15.27 3.48
C SER A 128 13.19 16.05 2.17
N GLU A 129 12.67 15.43 1.11
CA GLU A 129 12.62 16.00 -0.22
C GLU A 129 11.48 17.01 -0.39
N LYS A 130 11.62 17.95 -1.33
CA LYS A 130 10.66 19.05 -1.52
C LYS A 130 9.35 18.65 -2.18
N ASN A 131 9.27 17.47 -2.80
CA ASN A 131 8.07 17.07 -3.54
C ASN A 131 6.96 16.58 -2.57
N PRO A 132 5.85 17.31 -2.41
CA PRO A 132 4.82 16.94 -1.44
C PRO A 132 4.09 15.64 -1.80
N VAL A 133 3.95 15.31 -3.09
CA VAL A 133 3.26 14.09 -3.57
C VAL A 133 4.09 12.85 -3.25
N LEU A 134 5.39 12.90 -3.52
CA LEU A 134 6.30 11.80 -3.20
C LEU A 134 6.44 11.63 -1.69
N ARG A 135 6.53 12.73 -0.94
CA ARG A 135 6.54 12.71 0.53
C ARG A 135 5.29 12.05 1.12
N LYS A 136 4.10 12.38 0.59
CA LYS A 136 2.84 11.74 1.02
C LYS A 136 2.84 10.24 0.74
N THR A 137 3.31 9.83 -0.44
CA THR A 137 3.45 8.42 -0.80
C THR A 137 4.43 7.69 0.13
N ALA A 138 5.55 8.32 0.45
CA ALA A 138 6.54 7.77 1.38
C ALA A 138 5.96 7.58 2.80
N LEU A 139 5.23 8.58 3.31
CA LEU A 139 4.52 8.49 4.59
C LEU A 139 3.49 7.36 4.60
N ALA A 140 2.69 7.22 3.54
CA ALA A 140 1.71 6.16 3.40
C ALA A 140 2.40 4.78 3.42
N TYR A 141 3.49 4.62 2.66
CA TYR A 141 4.29 3.39 2.65
C TYR A 141 4.88 3.07 4.03
N LEU A 142 5.44 4.06 4.73
CA LEU A 142 6.01 3.86 6.06
C LEU A 142 4.95 3.48 7.11
N SER A 143 3.72 3.97 6.95
CA SER A 143 2.61 3.74 7.88
C SER A 143 1.90 2.41 7.64
N MET A 144 1.60 2.09 6.37
CA MET A 144 0.74 0.98 5.95
C MET A 144 1.49 -0.11 5.16
N GLY A 145 2.77 0.09 4.87
CA GLY A 145 3.59 -0.86 4.11
C GLY A 145 3.24 -0.92 2.62
N PRO A 146 3.56 -2.05 1.94
CA PRO A 146 3.32 -2.22 0.50
C PRO A 146 1.85 -2.18 0.06
N ASP A 147 0.89 -2.32 0.99
CA ASP A 147 -0.53 -2.16 0.66
C ASP A 147 -0.88 -0.69 0.36
N ALA A 148 -0.17 0.28 0.95
CA ALA A 148 -0.39 1.72 0.70
C ALA A 148 -0.06 2.16 -0.74
N VAL A 149 0.85 1.44 -1.38
CA VAL A 149 1.37 1.71 -2.74
C VAL A 149 1.01 0.59 -3.71
N SER A 150 -0.03 -0.18 -3.37
CA SER A 150 -0.51 -1.30 -4.19
C SER A 150 -1.35 -0.86 -5.38
N SER A 151 -1.54 0.44 -5.56
CA SER A 151 -2.34 1.02 -6.63
C SER A 151 -1.87 2.44 -6.92
N VAL A 152 -2.00 2.85 -8.17
CA VAL A 152 -1.61 4.18 -8.66
C VAL A 152 -2.83 4.93 -9.22
N VAL A 153 -2.65 6.21 -9.54
CA VAL A 153 -3.69 7.10 -10.08
C VAL A 153 -4.90 7.16 -9.15
N ASP A 154 -4.70 7.68 -7.94
CA ASP A 154 -5.72 7.81 -6.89
C ASP A 154 -6.41 6.48 -6.51
N ASN A 155 -5.63 5.40 -6.43
CA ASN A 155 -6.10 4.02 -6.18
C ASN A 155 -7.01 3.44 -7.28
N LYS A 156 -7.03 4.01 -8.49
CA LYS A 156 -7.89 3.52 -9.58
C LYS A 156 -7.24 2.42 -10.43
N LEU A 157 -5.93 2.26 -10.37
CA LEU A 157 -5.20 1.22 -11.10
C LEU A 157 -4.37 0.38 -10.14
N ALA A 158 -4.80 -0.86 -9.88
CA ALA A 158 -4.07 -1.77 -9.00
C ALA A 158 -2.75 -2.25 -9.65
N LEU A 159 -1.69 -2.24 -8.85
CA LEU A 159 -0.42 -2.88 -9.18
C LEU A 159 -0.50 -4.33 -8.72
N GLU A 160 -0.65 -5.25 -9.67
CA GLU A 160 -0.65 -6.67 -9.35
C GLU A 160 0.76 -7.26 -9.48
N PHE A 161 1.27 -7.77 -8.37
CA PHE A 161 2.59 -8.37 -8.27
C PHE A 161 2.59 -9.49 -7.23
N TYR A 162 3.47 -10.47 -7.43
CA TYR A 162 3.65 -11.52 -6.45
C TYR A 162 4.30 -10.96 -5.19
N ARG A 163 3.71 -11.25 -4.02
CA ARG A 163 4.22 -10.86 -2.71
C ARG A 163 4.64 -12.11 -1.94
N PRO A 164 5.90 -12.57 -2.08
CA PRO A 164 6.36 -13.75 -1.34
C PRO A 164 6.18 -13.56 0.18
N GLU A 165 6.29 -12.31 0.64
CA GLU A 165 6.15 -11.93 2.05
C GLU A 165 4.72 -12.11 2.60
N LYS A 166 3.67 -12.09 1.77
CA LYS A 166 2.29 -12.37 2.25
C LYS A 166 2.10 -13.85 2.59
N GLY A 167 2.90 -14.76 2.01
CA GLY A 167 2.81 -16.20 2.24
C GLY A 167 3.51 -16.68 3.53
N ILE A 168 4.49 -15.91 4.02
CA ILE A 168 5.20 -16.22 5.27
C ILE A 168 4.43 -15.59 6.43
N SER A 169 3.31 -16.23 6.75
CA SER A 169 2.55 -16.20 8.00
C SER A 169 2.68 -14.92 8.84
N LYS A 170 1.62 -14.10 8.80
CA LYS A 170 1.11 -13.59 10.09
C LYS A 170 0.96 -14.84 10.95
N GLN A 171 1.82 -15.02 11.96
CA GLN A 171 1.68 -16.10 12.93
C GLN A 171 0.43 -15.79 13.75
N TRP A 172 -0.72 -16.05 13.15
CA TRP A 172 -2.00 -15.96 13.82
C TRP A 172 -1.93 -16.82 15.08
N GLY A 173 -2.40 -16.29 16.20
CA GLY A 173 -2.14 -16.88 17.51
C GLY A 173 -1.22 -16.04 18.40
N LEU A 174 -0.47 -15.08 17.84
CA LEU A 174 0.39 -14.18 18.58
C LEU A 174 -0.13 -12.74 18.54
N PRO A 175 0.04 -11.95 19.62
CA PRO A 175 -0.23 -10.53 19.58
C PRO A 175 0.56 -9.81 18.48
N ILE A 176 -0.09 -8.88 17.79
CA ILE A 176 0.56 -8.02 16.79
C ILE A 176 1.01 -6.77 17.53
N ILE A 177 2.32 -6.53 17.57
CA ILE A 177 2.91 -5.33 18.17
C ILE A 177 3.26 -4.39 17.01
N PRO A 178 2.60 -3.21 16.90
CA PRO A 178 3.01 -2.20 15.92
C PRO A 178 4.41 -1.70 16.24
N GLU A 179 5.25 -1.58 15.21
CA GLU A 179 6.65 -1.15 15.33
C GLU A 179 6.91 0.03 14.40
N ALA A 180 7.65 1.02 14.90
CA ALA A 180 8.14 2.10 14.04
C ALA A 180 9.12 1.55 12.98
N PRO A 181 9.14 2.11 11.76
CA PRO A 181 10.17 1.76 10.78
C PRO A 181 11.58 2.06 11.30
N ASP A 182 12.48 1.07 11.18
CA ASP A 182 13.87 1.22 11.61
C ASP A 182 14.55 2.43 10.96
N GLY A 183 15.24 3.24 11.78
CA GLY A 183 15.97 4.42 11.32
C GLY A 183 15.12 5.66 11.04
N LEU A 184 13.81 5.63 11.32
CA LEU A 184 12.96 6.80 11.21
C LEU A 184 13.21 7.79 12.37
N ASP A 185 13.64 9.01 12.04
CA ASP A 185 13.86 10.08 13.02
C ASP A 185 12.55 10.87 13.25
N PRO A 186 12.07 10.99 14.51
CA PRO A 186 10.92 11.84 14.85
C PRO A 186 11.01 13.28 14.33
N GLN A 187 12.22 13.86 14.24
CA GLN A 187 12.41 15.24 13.80
C GLN A 187 12.02 15.46 12.33
N LEU A 188 12.06 14.41 11.49
CA LEU A 188 11.58 14.47 10.12
C LEU A 188 10.05 14.59 10.05
N LEU A 189 9.35 14.10 11.07
CA LEU A 189 7.89 14.00 11.10
C LEU A 189 7.21 15.20 11.76
N LYS A 190 7.84 15.81 12.77
CA LYS A 190 7.24 16.94 13.52
C LYS A 190 6.77 18.10 12.63
N PRO A 191 7.54 18.55 11.62
CA PRO A 191 7.05 19.60 10.71
C PRO A 191 5.81 19.16 9.91
N LEU A 192 5.65 17.87 9.66
CA LEU A 192 4.57 17.31 8.84
C LEU A 192 3.24 17.24 9.60
N LEU A 193 3.25 17.31 10.95
CA LEU A 193 2.03 17.48 11.74
C LEU A 193 1.29 18.79 11.42
N LYS A 194 1.98 19.78 10.86
CA LYS A 194 1.43 21.08 10.44
C LYS A 194 1.15 21.16 8.95
N SER A 195 1.09 20.02 8.26
CA SER A 195 0.78 19.99 6.83
C SER A 195 -0.66 20.46 6.57
N ASP A 196 -0.85 21.24 5.51
CA ASP A 196 -2.18 21.60 5.02
C ASP A 196 -2.97 20.40 4.47
N ASP A 197 -2.29 19.28 4.16
CA ASP A 197 -2.94 18.00 3.85
C ASP A 197 -3.16 17.21 5.14
N PRO A 198 -4.42 17.04 5.60
CA PRO A 198 -4.71 16.37 6.86
C PRO A 198 -4.34 14.88 6.84
N GLN A 199 -4.24 14.23 5.67
CA GLN A 199 -3.73 12.86 5.58
C GLN A 199 -2.23 12.80 5.86
N VAL A 200 -1.46 13.77 5.37
CA VAL A 200 -0.01 13.87 5.65
C VAL A 200 0.22 14.04 7.15
N ALA A 201 -0.53 14.94 7.79
CA ALA A 201 -0.47 15.14 9.23
C ALA A 201 -0.84 13.85 10.01
N ALA A 202 -1.89 13.14 9.58
CA ALA A 202 -2.32 11.90 10.20
C ALA A 202 -1.30 10.76 10.08
N TYR A 203 -0.68 10.58 8.90
CA TYR A 203 0.40 9.60 8.71
C TYR A 203 1.60 9.92 9.60
N ALA A 204 2.01 11.20 9.65
CA ALA A 204 3.08 11.63 10.54
C ALA A 204 2.72 11.40 12.02
N GLY A 205 1.47 11.67 12.41
CA GLY A 205 0.97 11.42 13.76
C GLY A 205 0.98 9.95 14.16
N TYR A 206 0.59 9.05 13.25
CA TYR A 206 0.71 7.61 13.44
C TYR A 206 2.17 7.19 13.70
N LEU A 207 3.09 7.59 12.82
CA LEU A 207 4.50 7.23 12.93
C LEU A 207 5.16 7.80 14.19
N LEU A 208 4.82 9.05 14.56
CA LEU A 208 5.28 9.66 15.82
C LEU A 208 4.74 8.92 17.05
N THR A 209 3.52 8.41 16.99
CA THR A 209 2.97 7.57 18.07
C THR A 209 3.82 6.33 18.30
N LEU A 210 4.25 5.66 17.22
CA LEU A 210 5.11 4.47 17.30
C LEU A 210 6.55 4.79 17.72
N LEU A 211 6.94 6.06 17.69
CA LEU A 211 8.22 6.58 18.18
C LEU A 211 8.09 7.19 19.58
N ASP A 212 6.99 6.89 20.29
CA ASP A 212 6.67 7.37 21.62
C ASP A 212 6.51 8.90 21.77
N ASP A 213 6.37 9.65 20.68
CA ASP A 213 6.14 11.09 20.75
C ASP A 213 4.65 11.38 21.08
N PRO A 214 4.37 12.15 22.16
CA PRO A 214 3.01 12.38 22.63
C PRO A 214 2.15 13.24 21.69
N GLU A 215 2.76 13.99 20.77
CA GLU A 215 2.02 14.82 19.80
C GLU A 215 1.34 13.98 18.71
N GLY A 216 1.79 12.72 18.51
CA GLY A 216 1.36 11.89 17.39
C GLY A 216 -0.10 11.43 17.45
N LEU A 217 -0.48 10.77 18.55
CA LEU A 217 -1.80 10.14 18.66
C LEU A 217 -2.96 11.15 18.56
N PRO A 218 -2.93 12.33 19.21
CA PRO A 218 -3.99 13.33 19.07
C PRO A 218 -4.24 13.74 17.61
N VAL A 219 -3.19 13.94 16.80
CA VAL A 219 -3.32 14.34 15.40
C VAL A 219 -3.96 13.24 14.55
N LEU A 220 -3.58 11.98 14.77
CA LEU A 220 -4.20 10.85 14.08
C LEU A 220 -5.70 10.72 14.42
N LEU A 221 -6.05 10.87 15.71
CA LEU A 221 -7.44 10.79 16.16
C LEU A 221 -8.28 11.95 15.64
N ASP A 222 -7.72 13.15 15.57
CA ASP A 222 -8.39 14.32 15.00
C ASP A 222 -8.77 14.08 13.52
N PHE A 223 -7.82 13.58 12.73
CA PHE A 223 -8.08 13.19 11.34
C PHE A 223 -9.18 12.12 11.24
N TRP A 224 -9.12 11.08 12.07
CA TRP A 224 -10.14 10.02 12.08
C TRP A 224 -11.54 10.56 12.33
N ASN A 225 -11.68 11.45 13.33
CA ASN A 225 -12.97 12.00 13.72
C ASN A 225 -13.57 12.94 12.66
N HIS A 226 -12.73 13.66 11.90
CA HIS A 226 -13.19 14.68 10.94
C HIS A 226 -13.21 14.24 9.48
N SER A 227 -12.44 13.21 9.10
CA SER A 227 -12.34 12.78 7.69
C SER A 227 -13.59 12.12 7.14
N GLY A 228 -14.45 11.56 8.02
CA GLY A 228 -15.62 10.77 7.61
C GLY A 228 -15.26 9.49 6.85
N THR A 229 -13.98 9.10 6.82
CA THR A 229 -13.52 7.92 6.09
C THR A 229 -14.05 6.63 6.70
N ARG A 230 -14.38 5.66 5.84
CA ARG A 230 -14.71 4.27 6.21
C ARG A 230 -13.68 3.27 5.71
N ASP A 231 -12.52 3.77 5.29
CA ASP A 231 -11.42 2.94 4.81
C ASP A 231 -10.77 2.21 5.99
N LEU A 232 -10.84 0.89 5.97
CA LEU A 232 -10.24 0.02 6.98
C LEU A 232 -8.76 0.27 7.22
N ARG A 233 -8.02 0.74 6.21
CA ARG A 233 -6.59 1.03 6.35
C ARG A 233 -6.38 2.12 7.39
N TRP A 234 -7.26 3.12 7.43
CA TRP A 234 -7.22 4.15 8.46
C TRP A 234 -7.66 3.62 9.83
N ALA A 235 -8.70 2.77 9.88
CA ALA A 235 -9.10 2.12 11.11
C ALA A 235 -7.94 1.32 11.73
N GLN A 236 -7.17 0.64 10.88
CA GLN A 236 -5.96 -0.10 11.23
C GLN A 236 -4.89 0.76 11.89
N LEU A 237 -4.57 1.91 11.31
CA LEU A 237 -3.62 2.84 11.93
C LEU A 237 -4.12 3.30 13.31
N VAL A 238 -5.41 3.63 13.42
CA VAL A 238 -6.03 4.13 14.66
C VAL A 238 -6.00 3.07 15.76
N TYR A 239 -6.53 1.87 15.52
CA TYR A 239 -6.54 0.84 16.57
C TYR A 239 -5.13 0.37 16.93
N SER A 240 -4.19 0.38 15.97
CA SER A 240 -2.79 0.01 16.21
C SER A 240 -2.11 1.04 17.11
N ALA A 241 -2.30 2.34 16.83
CA ALA A 241 -1.75 3.41 17.65
C ALA A 241 -2.31 3.41 19.08
N ILE A 242 -3.64 3.24 19.23
CA ILE A 242 -4.29 3.11 20.55
C ILE A 242 -3.74 1.90 21.31
N ALA A 243 -3.62 0.75 20.64
CA ALA A 243 -3.11 -0.47 21.26
C ALA A 243 -1.65 -0.32 21.69
N TYR A 244 -0.81 0.27 20.84
CA TYR A 244 0.60 0.54 21.11
C TYR A 244 0.78 1.41 22.36
N LYS A 245 0.01 2.50 22.49
CA LYS A 245 0.05 3.37 23.69
C LYS A 245 -0.69 2.79 24.90
N ASN A 246 -1.40 1.66 24.73
CA ASN A 246 -2.32 1.12 25.73
C ASN A 246 -3.32 2.17 26.25
N GLU A 247 -3.87 2.99 25.33
CA GLU A 247 -4.70 4.15 25.68
C GLU A 247 -6.14 3.71 26.02
N ILE A 248 -6.36 3.38 27.31
CA ILE A 248 -7.63 2.83 27.84
C ILE A 248 -8.81 3.80 27.61
N SER A 249 -8.56 5.11 27.61
CA SER A 249 -9.62 6.11 27.37
C SER A 249 -10.28 5.97 25.98
N GLN A 250 -9.62 5.30 25.03
CA GLN A 250 -10.08 5.11 23.66
C GLN A 250 -10.77 3.76 23.41
N ILE A 251 -11.03 2.95 24.44
CA ILE A 251 -11.79 1.68 24.29
C ILE A 251 -13.19 1.88 23.68
N PRO A 252 -13.95 2.96 23.99
CA PRO A 252 -15.21 3.24 23.29
C PRO A 252 -15.02 3.37 21.77
N LEU A 253 -13.94 4.02 21.33
CA LEU A 253 -13.60 4.15 19.91
C LEU A 253 -13.22 2.80 19.29
N LEU A 254 -12.40 1.98 19.96
CA LEU A 254 -12.10 0.61 19.51
C LEU A 254 -13.37 -0.24 19.35
N THR A 255 -14.32 -0.09 20.28
CA THR A 255 -15.61 -0.77 20.22
C THR A 255 -16.42 -0.31 19.01
N ALA A 256 -16.44 1.00 18.73
CA ALA A 256 -17.11 1.54 17.56
C ALA A 256 -16.49 1.04 16.24
N ILE A 257 -15.16 1.03 16.12
CA ILE A 257 -14.44 0.49 14.95
C ILE A 257 -14.83 -0.99 14.74
N TYR A 258 -14.83 -1.77 15.81
CA TYR A 258 -15.22 -3.18 15.75
C TYR A 258 -16.64 -3.37 15.25
N GLU A 259 -17.64 -2.70 15.83
CA GLU A 259 -19.05 -2.87 15.44
C GLU A 259 -19.35 -2.38 14.02
N GLN A 260 -18.76 -1.25 13.63
CA GLN A 260 -19.18 -0.52 12.44
C GLN A 260 -18.38 -0.90 11.20
N GLN A 261 -17.15 -1.39 11.35
CA GLN A 261 -16.24 -1.63 10.22
C GLN A 261 -15.74 -3.07 10.18
N ILE A 262 -15.24 -3.60 11.30
CA ILE A 262 -14.64 -4.95 11.31
C ILE A 262 -15.70 -6.06 11.28
N LYS A 263 -16.72 -5.97 12.15
CA LYS A 263 -17.77 -6.99 12.29
C LYS A 263 -18.66 -7.16 11.05
N PRO A 264 -19.05 -6.10 10.31
CA PRO A 264 -19.85 -6.23 9.09
C PRO A 264 -19.13 -6.96 7.96
N GLU A 265 -17.79 -7.00 7.96
CA GLU A 265 -16.96 -7.69 6.97
C GLU A 265 -16.90 -9.21 7.18
N ARG A 266 -18.07 -9.84 7.35
CA ARG A 266 -18.20 -11.27 7.71
C ARG A 266 -17.50 -12.25 6.76
N TYR A 267 -17.06 -11.79 5.59
CA TYR A 267 -16.36 -12.59 4.59
C TYR A 267 -14.82 -12.49 4.66
N SER A 268 -14.27 -11.45 5.29
CA SER A 268 -12.81 -11.27 5.47
C SER A 268 -12.45 -11.47 6.95
N TYR A 269 -12.04 -12.70 7.30
CA TYR A 269 -11.55 -12.97 8.65
C TYR A 269 -10.20 -12.27 8.94
N ASP A 270 -9.48 -11.80 7.93
CA ASP A 270 -8.15 -11.20 8.10
C ASP A 270 -8.23 -9.88 8.88
N SER A 271 -9.19 -9.01 8.56
CA SER A 271 -9.43 -7.75 9.29
C SER A 271 -9.77 -8.02 10.76
N LEU A 272 -10.63 -9.02 11.02
CA LEU A 272 -11.03 -9.41 12.37
C LEU A 272 -9.86 -10.00 13.18
N LYS A 273 -9.11 -10.93 12.60
CA LYS A 273 -7.94 -11.53 13.24
C LYS A 273 -6.92 -10.46 13.57
N GLU A 274 -6.62 -9.60 12.62
CA GLU A 274 -5.65 -8.53 12.83
C GLU A 274 -6.09 -7.59 13.96
N PHE A 275 -7.32 -7.07 13.91
CA PHE A 275 -7.87 -6.23 14.96
C PHE A 275 -7.74 -6.89 16.34
N TYR A 276 -8.21 -8.14 16.46
CA TYR A 276 -8.21 -8.88 17.73
C TYR A 276 -6.79 -9.09 18.28
N TRP A 277 -5.84 -9.49 17.42
CA TRP A 277 -4.47 -9.75 17.85
C TRP A 277 -3.68 -8.47 18.14
N THR A 278 -4.00 -7.35 17.48
CA THR A 278 -3.41 -6.05 17.79
C THR A 278 -3.86 -5.54 19.16
N ILE A 279 -5.17 -5.52 19.46
CA ILE A 279 -5.66 -5.06 20.77
C ILE A 279 -5.31 -6.02 21.92
N ARG A 280 -4.75 -7.20 21.62
CA ARG A 280 -4.39 -8.20 22.64
C ARG A 280 -3.21 -7.76 23.49
N ILE A 281 -2.37 -6.84 23.01
CA ILE A 281 -1.24 -6.28 23.78
C ILE A 281 -1.71 -5.35 24.90
N MET A 282 -2.94 -4.83 24.81
CA MET A 282 -3.49 -3.91 25.79
C MET A 282 -3.85 -4.59 27.11
N THR A 283 -3.89 -3.82 28.19
CA THR A 283 -4.23 -4.25 29.55
C THR A 283 -5.34 -3.39 30.15
N GLY A 284 -6.11 -3.95 31.08
CA GLY A 284 -7.24 -3.27 31.73
C GLY A 284 -8.57 -4.03 31.60
N PRO A 285 -9.53 -3.82 32.52
CA PRO A 285 -10.77 -4.60 32.58
C PRO A 285 -11.65 -4.41 31.34
N ASP A 286 -11.77 -3.19 30.83
CA ASP A 286 -12.68 -2.88 29.72
C ASP A 286 -12.21 -3.51 28.40
N ILE A 287 -10.90 -3.48 28.13
CA ILE A 287 -10.35 -4.09 26.93
C ILE A 287 -10.35 -5.63 27.03
N LEU A 288 -10.27 -6.19 28.24
CA LEU A 288 -10.48 -7.63 28.47
C LEU A 288 -11.93 -8.03 28.19
N ALA A 289 -12.91 -7.20 28.57
CA ALA A 289 -14.32 -7.42 28.27
C ALA A 289 -14.59 -7.39 26.76
N LEU A 290 -14.03 -6.40 26.04
CA LEU A 290 -14.15 -6.34 24.57
C LEU A 290 -13.53 -7.59 23.91
N ARG A 291 -12.32 -7.99 24.28
CA ARG A 291 -11.66 -9.20 23.75
C ARG A 291 -12.46 -10.47 24.06
N LYS A 292 -13.01 -10.59 25.26
CA LYS A 292 -13.85 -11.73 25.66
C LYS A 292 -15.09 -11.80 24.76
N ARG A 293 -15.78 -10.69 24.56
CA ARG A 293 -16.94 -10.60 23.69
C ARG A 293 -16.63 -11.02 22.24
N ILE A 294 -15.54 -10.54 21.66
CA ILE A 294 -15.12 -10.94 20.29
C ILE A 294 -14.90 -12.46 20.21
N ARG A 295 -14.25 -13.05 21.22
CA ARG A 295 -14.07 -14.52 21.29
C ARG A 295 -15.38 -15.28 21.40
N GLU A 296 -16.34 -14.79 22.18
CA GLU A 296 -17.66 -15.41 22.31
C GLU A 296 -18.45 -15.33 21.00
N GLU A 297 -18.33 -14.22 20.26
CA GLU A 297 -19.02 -14.02 18.98
C GLU A 297 -18.44 -14.89 17.84
N TYR A 298 -17.11 -15.10 17.79
CA TYR A 298 -16.46 -15.74 16.64
C TYR A 298 -15.76 -17.09 16.93
N GLY A 299 -15.47 -17.39 18.20
CA GLY A 299 -14.65 -18.53 18.59
C GLY A 299 -13.15 -18.34 18.32
N MET A 300 -12.31 -19.00 19.11
CA MET A 300 -10.85 -18.89 18.96
C MET A 300 -10.31 -19.53 17.68
N ASP A 301 -11.01 -20.52 17.12
CA ASP A 301 -10.56 -21.21 15.91
C ASP A 301 -10.61 -20.28 14.68
N ARG A 302 -11.60 -19.39 14.62
CA ARG A 302 -11.68 -18.37 13.56
C ARG A 302 -10.73 -17.20 13.76
N LEU A 303 -10.24 -17.02 14.98
CA LEU A 303 -9.25 -16.00 15.31
C LEU A 303 -7.81 -16.51 15.14
N ARG A 304 -7.58 -17.81 14.92
CA ARG A 304 -6.27 -18.40 14.66
C ARG A 304 -5.96 -18.54 13.17
#